data_AF-A0A7C9DG26-F1
#
_entry.id   AF-A0A7C9DG26-F1
#
_cell.length_a   1.000
_cell.length_b   1.000
_cell.length_c   1.000
_cell.angle_alpha   90.00
_cell.angle_beta   90.00
_cell.angle_gamma   90.00
#
_symmetry.space_group_name_H-M   'P 1'
#
loop_
_entity.id
_entity.type
_entity.pdbx_description
1 polymer ?
#
loop_
_entity_poly.entity_id
_entity_poly.type
_entity_poly.pdbx_seq_one_letter_code
_entity_poly.pdbx_strand_id
1 'polypeptide(L)'
;MDAFSSFFQSRSSSGTSSSSWSYDSLKNLRQISPSVQSHLKQVYFTLCCALVASAVGSYLHILWNVGGLLTTFACLGCMAWLLATPPFQEKKRVGLLMAAAVFEGASIGPLVKLAIDIDPSVLISAFVGCAIAFGCFSMAAMVARRREFLY
;
A
#
# COMPACT_ATOMS: atom_id res chain seq x y z
N MET A 1 8.95 -16.44 65.17
CA MET A 1 8.15 -17.00 64.06
C MET A 1 8.23 -16.08 62.84
N ASP A 2 9.39 -15.45 62.62
CA ASP A 2 9.50 -14.22 61.80
C ASP A 2 10.47 -14.40 60.61
N ALA A 3 11.09 -15.57 60.49
CA ALA A 3 11.98 -15.92 59.38
C ALA A 3 11.24 -16.54 58.19
N PHE A 4 10.06 -17.12 58.40
CA PHE A 4 9.24 -17.72 57.33
C PHE A 4 8.39 -16.69 56.58
N SER A 5 8.04 -15.57 57.22
CA SER A 5 7.27 -14.48 56.63
C SER A 5 8.11 -13.57 55.71
N SER A 6 9.43 -13.47 55.92
CA SER A 6 10.31 -12.67 55.05
C SER A 6 10.59 -13.33 53.69
N PHE A 7 10.59 -14.67 53.63
CA PHE A 7 10.79 -15.42 52.38
C PHE A 7 9.60 -15.28 51.42
N PHE A 8 8.37 -15.16 51.94
CA PHE A 8 7.17 -14.92 51.13
C PHE A 8 7.02 -13.44 50.72
N GLN A 9 7.54 -12.48 51.50
CA GLN A 9 7.48 -11.06 51.15
C GLN A 9 8.41 -10.71 49.97
N SER A 10 9.56 -11.38 49.85
CA SER A 10 10.57 -11.04 48.84
C SER A 10 10.23 -11.46 47.39
N ARG A 11 9.07 -12.09 47.16
CA ARG A 11 8.56 -12.41 45.81
C ARG A 11 7.48 -11.44 45.32
N SER A 12 7.18 -10.38 46.09
CA SER A 12 6.18 -9.36 45.72
C SER A 12 6.78 -8.07 45.13
N SER A 13 8.07 -8.05 44.80
CA SER A 13 8.76 -6.83 44.36
C SER A 13 9.88 -7.06 43.34
N SER A 14 9.65 -7.91 42.33
CA SER A 14 10.55 -8.02 41.18
C SER A 14 9.76 -8.18 39.89
N GLY A 15 9.91 -7.17 39.04
CA GLY A 15 9.12 -6.96 37.84
C GLY A 15 9.15 -8.14 36.88
N THR A 16 8.00 -8.40 36.29
CA THR A 16 7.90 -9.14 35.04
C THR A 16 6.99 -8.35 34.11
N SER A 17 7.62 -7.35 33.49
CA SER A 17 7.47 -7.01 32.08
C SER A 17 6.35 -7.77 31.35
N SER A 18 5.12 -7.26 31.44
CA SER A 18 4.06 -7.63 30.52
C SER A 18 3.45 -6.35 29.97
N SER A 19 3.55 -6.21 28.65
CA SER A 19 2.99 -5.15 27.80
C SER A 19 3.46 -3.71 27.97
N SER A 20 4.69 -3.43 28.41
CA SER A 20 5.39 -2.24 27.90
C SER A 20 5.79 -2.52 26.44
N TRP A 21 4.80 -2.68 25.57
CA TRP A 21 4.99 -2.38 24.16
C TRP A 21 5.48 -0.94 24.13
N SER A 22 6.76 -0.83 23.77
CA SER A 22 7.54 0.38 23.93
C SER A 22 6.89 1.51 23.13
N TYR A 23 6.04 2.29 23.79
CA TYR A 23 5.51 3.54 23.27
C TYR A 23 6.66 4.46 22.86
N ASP A 24 7.81 4.37 23.52
CA ASP A 24 9.01 5.14 23.17
C ASP A 24 9.74 4.59 21.95
N SER A 25 9.66 3.30 21.64
CA SER A 25 10.12 2.75 20.35
C SER A 25 9.15 3.13 19.23
N LEU A 26 7.83 3.13 19.48
CA LEU A 26 6.83 3.65 18.54
C LEU A 26 6.97 5.17 18.33
N LYS A 27 7.36 5.94 19.35
CA LYS A 27 7.68 7.37 19.23
C LYS A 27 9.02 7.61 18.53
N ASN A 28 10.01 6.73 18.67
CA ASN A 28 11.27 6.80 17.92
C ASN A 28 11.05 6.47 16.44
N LEU A 29 10.16 5.53 16.10
CA LEU A 29 9.70 5.33 14.72
C LEU A 29 8.93 6.54 14.16
N ARG A 30 8.45 7.44 15.02
CA ARG A 30 7.80 8.70 14.66
C ARG A 30 8.79 9.83 14.34
N GLN A 31 10.10 9.62 14.53
CA GLN A 31 11.14 10.46 13.93
C GLN A 31 11.34 10.16 12.43
N ILE A 32 10.25 9.89 11.71
CA ILE A 32 10.27 9.86 10.26
C ILE A 32 10.60 11.30 9.79
N SER A 33 11.80 11.44 9.24
CA SER A 33 12.29 12.67 8.61
C SER A 33 11.22 13.22 7.65
N PRO A 34 10.98 14.55 7.64
CA PRO A 34 9.96 15.17 6.76
C PRO A 34 10.11 14.77 5.30
N SER A 35 11.36 14.53 4.88
CA SER A 35 11.72 14.11 3.54
C SER A 35 11.10 12.75 3.15
N VAL A 36 11.16 11.76 4.05
CA VAL A 36 10.63 10.41 3.79
C VAL A 36 9.10 10.45 3.71
N GLN A 37 8.45 11.29 4.50
CA GLN A 37 6.99 11.42 4.46
C GLN A 37 6.49 12.07 3.16
N SER A 38 7.18 13.11 2.68
CA SER A 38 6.88 13.72 1.39
C SER A 38 7.01 12.71 0.25
N HIS A 39 8.08 11.92 0.29
CA HIS A 39 8.30 10.84 -0.67
C HIS A 39 7.20 9.76 -0.59
N LEU A 40 6.82 9.32 0.61
CA LEU A 40 5.72 8.35 0.79
C LEU A 40 4.41 8.89 0.22
N LYS A 41 4.05 10.15 0.49
CA LYS A 41 2.85 10.77 -0.08
C LYS A 41 2.84 10.70 -1.62
N GLN A 42 3.98 10.98 -2.25
CA GLN A 42 4.13 10.90 -3.69
C GLN A 42 3.99 9.46 -4.22
N VAL A 43 4.52 8.47 -3.49
CA VAL A 43 4.37 7.04 -3.82
C VAL A 43 2.92 6.59 -3.73
N TYR A 44 2.23 6.87 -2.62
CA TYR A 44 0.81 6.51 -2.44
C TYR A 44 -0.08 7.20 -3.48
N PHE A 45 0.20 8.46 -3.81
CA PHE A 45 -0.51 9.17 -4.87
C PHE A 45 -0.28 8.54 -6.25
N THR A 46 0.98 8.21 -6.57
CA THR A 46 1.31 7.54 -7.83
C THR A 46 0.65 6.17 -7.93
N LEU A 47 0.62 5.40 -6.83
CA LEU A 47 -0.05 4.12 -6.78
C LEU A 47 -1.57 4.26 -6.98
N CYS A 48 -2.20 5.26 -6.37
CA CYS A 48 -3.61 5.56 -6.58
C CYS A 48 -3.91 5.88 -8.05
N CYS A 49 -3.11 6.77 -8.66
CA CYS A 49 -3.22 7.07 -10.08
C CYS A 49 -3.03 5.83 -10.97
N ALA A 50 -2.08 4.96 -10.63
CA ALA A 50 -1.84 3.71 -11.35
C ALA A 50 -3.02 2.73 -11.23
N LEU A 51 -3.64 2.63 -10.04
CA LEU A 51 -4.86 1.83 -9.85
C LEU A 51 -6.01 2.35 -10.71
N VAL A 52 -6.21 3.67 -10.77
CA VAL A 52 -7.22 4.27 -11.65
C VAL A 52 -6.91 3.99 -13.12
N ALA A 53 -5.64 4.14 -13.53
CA ALA A 53 -5.19 3.83 -14.89
C ALA A 53 -5.42 2.35 -15.24
N SER A 54 -5.16 1.43 -14.31
CA SER A 54 -5.43 0.00 -14.45
C SER A 54 -6.93 -0.28 -14.55
N ALA A 55 -7.77 0.37 -13.74
CA ALA A 55 -9.22 0.27 -13.86
C ALA A 55 -9.70 0.74 -15.24
N VAL A 56 -9.19 1.87 -15.75
CA VAL A 56 -9.45 2.33 -17.13
C VAL A 56 -9.00 1.29 -18.15
N GLY A 57 -7.84 0.66 -17.98
CA GLY A 57 -7.37 -0.44 -18.81
C GLY A 57 -8.33 -1.62 -18.88
N SER A 58 -8.82 -2.08 -17.71
CA SER A 58 -9.80 -3.16 -17.63
C SER A 58 -11.13 -2.79 -18.30
N TYR A 59 -11.55 -1.54 -18.19
CA TYR A 59 -12.75 -1.03 -18.87
C TYR A 59 -12.58 -0.93 -20.39
N LEU A 60 -11.42 -0.46 -20.87
CA LEU A 60 -11.06 -0.44 -22.29
C LEU A 60 -11.06 -1.85 -22.89
N HIS A 61 -10.60 -2.84 -22.12
CA HIS A 61 -10.70 -4.24 -22.53
C HIS A 61 -12.16 -4.68 -22.75
N ILE A 62 -13.08 -4.33 -21.85
CA ILE A 62 -14.50 -4.71 -21.96
C ILE A 62 -15.14 -4.09 -23.22
N LEU A 63 -14.74 -2.88 -23.61
CA LEU A 63 -15.25 -2.16 -24.79
C LEU A 63 -14.69 -2.69 -26.12
N TRP A 64 -13.37 -2.86 -26.21
CA TRP A 64 -12.69 -3.17 -27.47
C TRP A 64 -12.28 -4.64 -27.63
N ASN A 65 -12.41 -5.45 -26.58
CA ASN A 65 -11.96 -6.85 -26.53
C ASN A 65 -10.48 -7.03 -26.93
N VAL A 66 -9.65 -6.00 -26.72
CA VAL A 66 -8.24 -5.95 -27.13
C VAL A 66 -7.29 -6.64 -26.15
N GLY A 67 -7.80 -7.09 -25.00
CA GLY A 67 -6.97 -7.70 -23.95
C GLY A 67 -6.77 -9.19 -24.14
N GLY A 68 -5.69 -9.68 -23.55
CA GLY A 68 -5.16 -11.02 -23.77
C GLY A 68 -3.65 -10.96 -23.96
N LEU A 69 -3.08 -11.86 -24.74
CA LEU A 69 -1.62 -11.98 -24.91
C LEU A 69 -0.95 -10.67 -25.39
N LEU A 70 -1.59 -9.92 -26.30
CA LEU A 70 -1.01 -8.70 -26.86
C LEU A 70 -0.82 -7.59 -25.81
N THR A 71 -1.82 -7.35 -24.96
CA THR A 71 -1.72 -6.38 -23.87
C THR A 71 -0.72 -6.85 -22.81
N THR A 72 -0.54 -8.17 -22.65
CA THR A 72 0.45 -8.72 -21.71
C THR A 72 1.87 -8.52 -22.24
N PHE A 73 2.11 -8.76 -23.53
CA PHE A 73 3.41 -8.43 -24.16
C PHE A 73 3.68 -6.93 -24.15
N ALA A 74 2.65 -6.09 -24.37
CA ALA A 74 2.78 -4.64 -24.26
C ALA A 74 3.15 -4.20 -22.84
N CYS A 75 2.50 -4.78 -21.82
CA CYS A 75 2.84 -4.54 -20.42
C CYS A 75 4.28 -4.95 -20.10
N LEU A 76 4.71 -6.15 -20.52
CA LEU A 76 6.10 -6.61 -20.36
C LEU A 76 7.10 -5.68 -21.05
N GLY A 77 6.77 -5.21 -22.25
CA GLY A 77 7.56 -4.21 -22.98
C GLY A 77 7.69 -2.90 -22.22
N CYS A 78 6.59 -2.36 -21.68
CA CYS A 78 6.61 -1.16 -20.86
C CYS A 78 7.42 -1.35 -19.57
N MET A 79 7.32 -2.50 -18.91
CA MET A 79 8.09 -2.80 -17.70
C MET A 79 9.58 -2.94 -18.00
N ALA A 80 9.96 -3.64 -19.07
CA ALA A 80 11.35 -3.72 -19.52
C ALA A 80 11.92 -2.33 -19.86
N TRP A 81 11.11 -1.49 -20.53
CA TRP A 81 11.49 -0.11 -20.83
C TRP A 81 11.64 0.76 -19.57
N LEU A 82 10.78 0.55 -18.57
CA LEU A 82 10.86 1.23 -17.28
C LEU A 82 12.13 0.85 -16.52
N LEU A 83 12.53 -0.42 -16.56
CA LEU A 83 13.79 -0.91 -15.98
C LEU A 83 15.02 -0.35 -16.70
N ALA A 84 14.96 -0.18 -18.01
CA ALA A 84 16.02 0.43 -18.80
C ALA A 84 16.11 1.96 -18.62
N THR A 85 15.09 2.61 -18.07
CA THR A 85 15.05 4.06 -17.90
C THR A 85 15.82 4.51 -16.66
N PRO A 86 16.80 5.43 -16.79
CA PRO A 86 17.61 5.88 -15.66
C PRO A 86 16.78 6.64 -14.60
N PRO A 87 17.16 6.57 -13.32
CA PRO A 87 16.36 7.08 -12.20
C PRO A 87 16.16 8.61 -12.21
N PHE A 88 17.01 9.36 -12.91
CA PHE A 88 16.89 10.82 -13.00
C PHE A 88 15.66 11.28 -13.81
N GLN A 89 15.09 10.43 -14.68
CA GLN A 89 13.96 10.77 -15.53
C GLN A 89 12.62 10.37 -14.89
N GLU A 90 12.33 10.89 -13.70
CA GLU A 90 11.14 10.55 -12.91
C GLU A 90 9.83 10.68 -13.69
N LYS A 91 9.65 11.77 -14.45
CA LYS A 91 8.44 12.02 -15.26
C LYS A 91 8.20 10.93 -16.30
N LYS A 92 9.26 10.45 -16.96
CA LYS A 92 9.16 9.37 -17.94
C LYS A 92 8.86 8.04 -17.26
N ARG A 93 9.47 7.77 -16.10
CA ARG A 93 9.19 6.55 -15.33
C ARG A 93 7.74 6.49 -14.87
N VAL A 94 7.18 7.60 -14.39
CA VAL A 94 5.76 7.67 -14.02
C VAL A 94 4.86 7.50 -15.25
N GLY A 95 5.19 8.14 -16.38
CA GLY A 95 4.44 7.95 -17.63
C GLY A 95 4.43 6.50 -18.12
N LEU A 96 5.59 5.83 -18.10
CA LEU A 96 5.72 4.42 -18.43
C LEU A 96 4.98 3.52 -17.45
N LEU A 97 4.99 3.86 -16.16
CA LEU A 97 4.23 3.16 -15.13
C LEU A 97 2.72 3.28 -15.37
N MET A 98 2.23 4.45 -15.76
CA MET A 98 0.81 4.64 -16.12
C MET A 98 0.44 3.84 -17.37
N ALA A 99 1.29 3.86 -18.40
CA ALA A 99 1.08 3.06 -19.60
C ALA A 99 1.07 1.55 -19.28
N ALA A 100 2.03 1.09 -18.50
CA ALA A 100 2.09 -0.30 -18.05
C ALA A 100 0.85 -0.68 -17.23
N ALA A 101 0.39 0.19 -16.33
CA ALA A 101 -0.80 -0.03 -15.53
C ALA A 101 -2.07 -0.15 -16.39
N VAL A 102 -2.22 0.67 -17.44
CA VAL A 102 -3.34 0.54 -18.41
C VAL A 102 -3.28 -0.82 -19.13
N PHE A 103 -2.10 -1.21 -19.63
CA PHE A 103 -1.96 -2.51 -20.32
C PHE A 103 -2.16 -3.70 -19.40
N GLU A 104 -1.66 -3.62 -18.17
CA GLU A 104 -1.88 -4.61 -17.12
C GLU A 104 -3.37 -4.75 -16.79
N GLY A 105 -4.06 -3.63 -16.59
CA GLY A 105 -5.50 -3.61 -16.37
C GLY A 105 -6.29 -4.22 -17.53
N ALA A 106 -5.88 -3.92 -18.77
CA ALA A 106 -6.48 -4.51 -19.96
C ALA A 106 -6.23 -6.03 -20.06
N SER A 107 -5.06 -6.51 -19.61
CA SER A 107 -4.76 -7.95 -19.54
C SER A 107 -5.56 -8.69 -18.45
N ILE A 108 -5.86 -8.03 -17.33
CA ILE A 108 -6.71 -8.58 -16.26
C ILE A 108 -8.21 -8.45 -16.62
N GLY A 109 -8.56 -7.57 -17.56
CA GLY A 109 -9.93 -7.33 -18.04
C GLY A 109 -10.78 -8.59 -18.32
N PRO A 110 -10.29 -9.63 -19.01
CA PRO A 110 -11.04 -10.87 -19.22
C PRO A 110 -11.40 -11.58 -17.90
N LEU A 111 -10.52 -11.55 -16.90
CA LEU A 111 -10.77 -12.12 -15.58
C LEU A 111 -11.80 -11.28 -14.82
N VAL A 112 -11.75 -9.95 -14.94
CA VAL A 112 -12.78 -9.06 -14.37
C VAL A 112 -14.14 -9.35 -14.99
N LYS A 113 -14.20 -9.53 -16.32
CA LYS A 113 -15.43 -9.90 -17.03
C LYS A 113 -15.97 -11.25 -16.55
N LEU A 114 -15.11 -12.26 -16.40
CA LEU A 114 -15.49 -13.56 -15.85
C LEU A 114 -16.03 -13.45 -14.42
N ALA A 115 -15.40 -12.63 -13.57
CA ALA A 115 -15.86 -12.40 -12.20
C ALA A 115 -17.24 -11.73 -12.16
N ILE A 116 -17.49 -10.77 -13.07
CA ILE A 116 -18.81 -10.12 -13.23
C ILE A 116 -19.87 -11.14 -13.68
N ASP A 117 -19.52 -12.04 -14.62
CA ASP A 117 -20.44 -13.05 -15.14
C ASP A 117 -20.80 -14.12 -14.09
N ILE A 118 -19.92 -14.38 -13.12
CA ILE A 118 -20.18 -15.29 -11.97
C ILE A 118 -21.03 -14.60 -10.92
N ASP A 119 -20.53 -13.50 -10.33
CA ASP A 119 -21.25 -12.69 -9.36
C ASP A 119 -20.61 -11.28 -9.27
N PRO A 120 -21.32 -10.22 -9.69
CA PRO A 120 -20.81 -8.86 -9.63
C PRO A 120 -20.53 -8.36 -8.20
N SER A 121 -21.14 -8.99 -7.18
CA SER A 121 -20.96 -8.63 -5.77
C SER A 121 -19.52 -8.88 -5.30
N VAL A 122 -18.83 -9.86 -5.89
CA VAL A 122 -17.43 -10.18 -5.58
C VAL A 122 -16.52 -9.04 -6.01
N LEU A 123 -16.75 -8.44 -7.18
CA LEU A 123 -15.95 -7.32 -7.67
C LEU A 123 -16.07 -6.11 -6.75
N ILE A 124 -17.29 -5.76 -6.35
CA ILE A 124 -17.57 -4.61 -5.50
C ILE A 124 -16.97 -4.81 -4.10
N SER A 125 -17.19 -5.97 -3.49
CA SER A 125 -16.65 -6.27 -2.15
C SER A 125 -15.12 -6.32 -2.13
N ALA A 126 -14.48 -6.92 -3.14
CA ALA A 126 -13.02 -6.93 -3.27
C ALA A 126 -12.45 -5.51 -3.44
N PHE A 127 -13.07 -4.69 -4.29
CA PHE A 127 -12.64 -3.32 -4.50
C PHE A 127 -12.78 -2.46 -3.24
N VAL A 128 -13.93 -2.55 -2.56
CA VAL A 128 -14.19 -1.80 -1.31
C VAL A 128 -13.23 -2.25 -0.21
N GLY A 129 -13.00 -3.55 -0.05
CA GLY A 129 -12.03 -4.08 0.92
C GLY A 129 -10.62 -3.55 0.68
N CYS A 130 -10.14 -3.60 -0.57
CA CYS A 130 -8.87 -3.03 -0.97
C CYS A 130 -8.80 -1.51 -0.75
N ALA A 131 -9.86 -0.78 -1.09
CA ALA A 131 -9.93 0.67 -0.94
C ALA A 131 -9.88 1.10 0.54
N ILE A 132 -10.57 0.37 1.43
CA ILE A 132 -10.53 0.62 2.87
C ILE A 132 -9.12 0.36 3.39
N ALA A 133 -8.53 -0.80 3.10
CA ALA A 133 -7.18 -1.13 3.56
C ALA A 133 -6.14 -0.12 3.05
N PHE A 134 -6.19 0.20 1.75
CA PHE A 134 -5.32 1.19 1.13
C PHE A 134 -5.53 2.59 1.73
N GLY A 135 -6.77 2.99 1.97
CA GLY A 135 -7.14 4.25 2.59
C GLY A 135 -6.62 4.36 4.03
N CYS A 136 -6.79 3.32 4.84
CA CYS A 136 -6.27 3.25 6.20
C CYS A 136 -4.74 3.38 6.22
N PHE A 137 -4.02 2.63 5.37
CA PHE A 137 -2.56 2.72 5.29
C PHE A 137 -2.07 4.06 4.75
N SER A 138 -2.73 4.61 3.73
CA SER A 138 -2.43 5.93 3.19
C SER A 138 -2.65 7.01 4.26
N MET A 139 -3.75 6.94 5.01
CA MET A 139 -4.04 7.87 6.10
C MET A 139 -3.05 7.72 7.25
N ALA A 140 -2.70 6.51 7.66
CA ALA A 140 -1.69 6.28 8.69
C ALA A 140 -0.33 6.88 8.30
N ALA A 141 0.10 6.69 7.04
CA ALA A 141 1.32 7.29 6.51
C ALA A 141 1.28 8.83 6.48
N MET A 142 0.10 9.42 6.24
CA MET A 142 -0.09 10.88 6.24
C MET A 142 -0.24 11.49 7.65
N VAL A 143 -0.90 10.80 8.59
CA VAL A 143 -1.25 11.31 9.92
C VAL A 143 -0.11 11.18 10.93
N ALA A 144 0.87 10.30 10.70
CA ALA A 144 1.99 10.05 11.61
C ALA A 144 2.79 11.30 12.07
N ARG A 145 2.61 12.47 11.44
CA ARG A 145 3.38 13.70 11.72
C ARG A 145 2.62 14.97 12.08
N ARG A 146 1.33 14.92 12.44
CA ARG A 146 0.53 16.14 12.71
C ARG A 146 0.53 16.62 14.18
N ARG A 147 1.69 16.76 14.82
CA ARG A 147 1.81 17.51 16.11
C ARG A 147 2.94 18.55 16.11
N GLU A 148 3.03 19.36 15.05
CA GLU A 148 3.79 20.62 15.03
C GLU A 148 2.86 21.86 15.00
N PHE A 149 1.62 21.74 15.51
CA PHE A 149 0.70 22.89 15.72
C PHE A 149 0.58 23.26 17.20
N LEU A 150 1.70 23.24 17.92
CA LEU A 150 1.82 23.89 19.23
C LEU A 150 3.07 24.76 19.19
N TYR A 151 2.95 25.89 18.50
CA TYR A 151 3.49 27.16 18.97
C TYR A 151 2.29 28.04 19.35
#